data_AF-A0A9E5GR18-F1
#
_entry.id   AF-A0A9E5GR18-F1
#
_cell.length_a   1.000
_cell.length_b   1.000
_cell.length_c   1.000
_cell.angle_alpha   90.00
_cell.angle_beta   90.00
_cell.angle_gamma   90.00
#
_symmetry.space_group_name_H-M   'P 1'
#
loop_
_entity.id
_entity.type
_entity.pdbx_description
1 polymer ?
#
loop_
_entity_poly.entity_id
_entity_poly.type
_entity_poly.pdbx_seq_one_letter_code
_entity_poly.pdbx_strand_id
1 'polypeptide(L)'
;MTKYENFESVNIPLTHPATEMHDTIYLKDTDPSGLLLILRTHNSAHQVEDIMKYGVPLKLGSPGRVYRFENMDASHDTMFRYAE
;
A
#
# COMPACT_ATOMS: atom_id res chain seq x y z
N MET A 1 5.53 4.36 -2.98
CA MET A 1 5.05 3.49 -4.07
C MET A 1 3.95 4.23 -4.82
N THR A 2 3.65 3.83 -6.04
CA THR A 2 2.56 4.40 -6.83
C THR A 2 1.21 3.84 -6.38
N LYS A 3 0.11 4.51 -6.76
CA LYS A 3 -1.26 4.04 -6.48
C LYS A 3 -1.55 2.71 -7.18
N TYR A 4 -0.98 2.50 -8.37
CA TYR A 4 -1.05 1.24 -9.12
C TYR A 4 -0.46 0.07 -8.32
N GLU A 5 0.76 0.25 -7.81
CA GLU A 5 1.48 -0.79 -7.05
C GLU A 5 0.74 -1.19 -5.78
N ASN A 6 0.13 -0.23 -5.08
CA ASN A 6 -0.57 -0.52 -3.83
C ASN A 6 -1.96 -1.13 -4.02
N PHE A 7 -2.69 -0.75 -5.08
CA PHE A 7 -4.11 -1.12 -5.23
C PHE A 7 -4.39 -1.96 -6.48
N GLU A 8 -4.10 -1.42 -7.66
CA GLU A 8 -4.48 -2.06 -8.93
C GLU A 8 -3.77 -3.40 -9.13
N SER A 9 -2.51 -3.49 -8.68
CA SER A 9 -1.71 -4.72 -8.73
C SER A 9 -2.31 -5.89 -7.94
N VAL A 10 -3.10 -5.60 -6.90
CA VAL A 10 -3.80 -6.57 -6.05
C VAL A 10 -5.30 -6.61 -6.34
N ASN A 11 -5.70 -6.21 -7.54
CA ASN A 11 -7.07 -6.24 -8.04
C ASN A 11 -8.03 -5.30 -7.26
N ILE A 12 -7.52 -4.19 -6.71
CA ILE A 12 -8.33 -3.11 -6.13
C ILE A 12 -8.40 -1.96 -7.15
N PRO A 13 -9.56 -1.68 -7.77
CA PRO A 13 -9.67 -0.65 -8.78
C PRO A 13 -9.47 0.75 -8.19
N LEU A 14 -8.94 1.68 -8.97
CA LEU A 14 -8.68 3.07 -8.54
C LEU A 14 -9.94 3.89 -8.26
N THR A 15 -11.12 3.37 -8.62
CA THR A 15 -12.44 3.93 -8.28
C THR A 15 -12.98 3.40 -6.96
N HIS A 16 -12.28 2.49 -6.29
CA HIS A 16 -12.71 1.91 -5.03
C HIS A 16 -12.57 2.95 -3.89
N PRO A 17 -13.53 3.03 -2.95
CA PRO A 17 -13.51 3.99 -1.84
C PRO A 17 -12.21 3.95 -1.02
N ALA A 18 -11.66 2.76 -0.78
CA ALA A 18 -10.38 2.60 -0.07
C ALA A 18 -9.17 3.30 -0.73
N THR A 19 -9.32 3.79 -1.97
CA THR A 19 -8.29 4.52 -2.72
C THR A 19 -8.48 6.03 -2.69
N GLU A 20 -9.54 6.50 -2.02
CA GLU A 20 -9.85 7.91 -1.83
C GLU A 20 -8.80 8.57 -0.93
N MET A 21 -8.69 9.90 -1.08
CA MET A 21 -7.76 10.72 -0.30
C MET A 21 -8.04 10.70 1.21
N HIS A 22 -9.24 10.28 1.61
CA HIS A 22 -9.61 10.17 3.01
C HIS A 22 -9.01 8.95 3.70
N ASP A 23 -8.58 7.91 2.97
CA ASP A 23 -8.00 6.70 3.58
C ASP A 23 -6.51 6.52 3.25
N THR A 24 -6.03 7.16 2.17
CA THR A 24 -4.66 7.01 1.65
C THR A 24 -3.85 8.29 1.84
N ILE A 25 -2.64 8.16 2.39
CA ILE A 25 -1.71 9.29 2.57
C ILE A 25 -0.87 9.49 1.32
N TYR A 26 -1.07 10.63 0.65
CA TYR A 26 -0.32 11.06 -0.53
C TYR A 26 0.92 11.87 -0.12
N LEU A 27 2.04 11.59 -0.77
CA LEU A 27 3.27 12.36 -0.65
C LEU A 27 3.27 13.50 -1.66
N LYS A 28 4.02 14.56 -1.36
CA LYS A 28 4.25 15.66 -2.31
C LYS A 28 5.14 15.24 -3.47
N ASP A 29 5.94 14.20 -3.27
CA ASP A 29 6.84 13.66 -4.27
C ASP A 29 6.08 12.86 -5.33
N THR A 30 6.63 12.86 -6.54
CA THR A 30 6.11 12.10 -7.68
C THR A 30 7.14 11.10 -8.15
N ASP A 31 6.68 10.04 -8.80
CA ASP A 31 7.56 9.14 -9.52
C ASP A 31 8.11 9.79 -10.81
N PRO A 32 9.06 9.16 -11.52
CA PRO A 32 9.59 9.69 -12.78
C PRO A 32 8.55 9.89 -13.89
N SER A 33 7.36 9.27 -13.77
CA SER A 33 6.25 9.41 -14.71
C SER A 33 5.28 10.54 -14.34
N GLY A 34 5.50 11.22 -13.21
CA GLY A 34 4.68 12.32 -12.70
C GLY A 34 3.49 11.87 -11.84
N LEU A 35 3.40 10.59 -11.48
CA LEU A 35 2.35 10.08 -10.60
C LEU A 35 2.69 10.34 -9.13
N LEU A 36 1.70 10.77 -8.35
CA LEU A 36 1.86 10.99 -6.91
C LEU A 36 2.25 9.68 -6.21
N LEU A 37 3.25 9.78 -5.34
CA LEU A 37 3.62 8.67 -4.46
C LEU A 37 2.69 8.62 -3.26
N ILE A 38 2.43 7.42 -2.77
CA ILE A 38 1.65 7.17 -1.56
C ILE A 38 2.46 6.38 -0.53
N LEU A 39 2.07 6.54 0.74
CA LEU A 39 2.43 5.60 1.79
C LEU A 39 1.55 4.35 1.67
N ARG A 40 2.17 3.18 1.72
CA ARG A 40 1.47 1.90 1.55
C ARG A 40 0.43 1.66 2.64
N THR A 41 -0.71 1.10 2.27
CA THR A 41 -1.85 0.85 3.18
C THR A 41 -1.95 -0.60 3.66
N HIS A 42 -1.24 -1.52 3.00
CA HIS A 42 -1.12 -2.95 3.35
C HIS A 42 0.18 -3.54 2.76
N ASN A 43 0.55 -4.77 3.15
CA ASN A 43 1.78 -5.42 2.69
C ASN A 43 1.60 -6.25 1.41
N SER A 44 0.36 -6.51 0.99
CA SER A 44 0.02 -7.29 -0.21
C SER A 44 0.64 -6.71 -1.49
N ALA A 45 0.86 -5.39 -1.54
CA ALA A 45 1.60 -4.74 -2.62
C ALA A 45 3.05 -5.28 -2.78
N HIS A 46 3.70 -5.59 -1.65
CA HIS A 46 5.05 -6.16 -1.64
C HIS A 46 5.05 -7.62 -2.11
N GLN A 47 3.98 -8.37 -1.83
CA GLN A 47 3.85 -9.75 -2.32
C GLN A 47 3.84 -9.80 -3.85
N VAL A 48 3.16 -8.85 -4.51
CA VAL A 48 3.16 -8.76 -5.98
C VAL A 48 4.56 -8.42 -6.50
N GLU A 49 5.26 -7.48 -5.87
CA GLU A 49 6.65 -7.13 -6.19
C GLU A 49 7.57 -8.37 -6.08
N ASP A 50 7.44 -9.13 -4.99
CA ASP A 50 8.23 -10.33 -4.74
C ASP A 50 7.92 -11.45 -5.75
N ILE A 51 6.65 -11.67 -6.09
CA ILE A 51 6.26 -12.64 -7.12
C ILE A 51 6.86 -12.25 -8.47
N MET A 52 6.82 -10.96 -8.84
CA MET A 52 7.39 -10.46 -10.09
C MET A 52 8.91 -10.59 -10.12
N LYS A 53 9.58 -10.45 -8.97
CA LYS A 53 11.04 -10.50 -8.86
C LYS A 53 11.60 -11.93 -8.77
N TYR A 54 10.95 -12.82 -8.02
CA TYR A 54 11.47 -14.14 -7.70
C TYR A 54 10.74 -15.30 -8.40
N GLY A 55 9.55 -15.05 -8.96
CA GLY A 55 8.72 -16.08 -9.60
C GLY A 55 8.07 -17.05 -8.61
N VAL A 56 7.44 -18.10 -9.13
CA VAL A 56 6.73 -19.14 -8.35
C VAL A 56 7.40 -20.51 -8.51
N PRO A 57 7.32 -21.42 -7.50
CA PRO A 57 6.64 -21.29 -6.21
C PRO A 57 7.45 -20.47 -5.19
N LEU A 58 6.74 -19.66 -4.38
CA LEU A 58 7.33 -18.74 -3.41
C LEU A 58 6.69 -18.93 -2.02
N LYS A 59 7.51 -18.85 -0.97
CA LYS A 59 7.07 -18.73 0.42
C LYS A 59 7.81 -17.57 1.04
N LEU A 60 7.09 -16.51 1.40
CA LEU A 60 7.65 -15.32 2.01
C LEU A 60 6.73 -14.88 3.16
N GLY A 61 7.30 -14.20 4.14
CA GLY A 61 6.56 -13.40 5.12
C GLY A 61 7.02 -11.96 5.00
N SER A 62 6.09 -11.03 4.92
CA SER A 62 6.35 -9.61 4.72
C SER A 62 5.87 -8.83 5.95
N PRO A 63 6.70 -8.72 7.01
CA PRO A 63 6.43 -7.83 8.14
C PRO A 63 6.77 -6.38 7.76
N GLY A 64 5.90 -5.43 8.13
CA GLY A 64 6.08 -4.05 7.72
C GLY A 64 5.22 -3.04 8.46
N ARG A 65 5.64 -1.78 8.45
CA ARG A 65 4.76 -0.66 8.81
C ARG A 65 3.83 -0.34 7.66
N VAL A 66 2.59 -0.03 7.95
CA VAL A 66 1.58 0.44 7.00
C VAL A 66 0.92 1.69 7.56
N TYR A 67 0.33 2.47 6.66
CA TYR A 67 -0.21 3.79 6.98
C TYR A 67 -1.63 3.90 6.45
N ARG A 68 -2.56 4.38 7.27
CA ARG A 68 -3.94 4.69 6.88
C ARG A 68 -4.33 6.02 7.49
N PHE A 69 -5.02 6.85 6.73
CA PHE A 69 -5.50 8.11 7.25
C PHE A 69 -6.78 7.86 8.07
N GLU A 70 -6.61 7.50 9.33
CA GLU A 70 -7.70 7.26 10.27
C GLU A 70 -7.63 8.24 11.46
N ASN A 71 -8.79 8.54 12.05
CA ASN A 71 -8.86 9.34 13.27
C ASN A 71 -8.22 8.57 14.42
N MET A 72 -7.23 9.17 15.06
CA MET A 72 -6.51 8.54 16.16
C MET A 72 -7.41 8.45 17.40
N ASP A 73 -7.61 7.24 17.92
CA ASP A 73 -8.30 6.97 19.17
C ASP A 73 -7.61 5.84 19.94
N ALA A 74 -8.22 5.33 21.01
CA ALA A 74 -7.61 4.28 21.84
C ALA A 74 -7.34 2.96 21.09
N SER A 75 -7.98 2.74 19.94
CA SER A 75 -7.92 1.53 19.12
C SER A 75 -7.41 1.76 17.69
N HIS A 76 -7.39 2.99 17.21
CA HIS A 76 -7.00 3.35 15.85
C HIS A 76 -5.76 4.24 15.84
N ASP A 77 -4.78 3.89 15.00
CA ASP A 77 -3.55 4.66 14.80
C ASP A 77 -3.30 4.80 13.28
N THR A 78 -2.82 5.97 12.88
CA THR A 78 -2.44 6.28 11.50
C THR A 78 -1.28 5.39 11.02
N MET A 79 -0.44 4.91 11.94
CA MET A 79 0.67 4.00 11.63
C MET A 79 0.63 2.77 12.53
N PHE A 80 0.60 1.58 11.92
CA PHE A 80 0.69 0.32 12.64
C PHE A 80 1.58 -0.70 11.94
N ARG A 81 1.91 -1.79 12.63
CA ARG A 81 2.68 -2.89 12.08
C ARG A 81 1.74 -3.99 11.60
N TYR A 82 1.92 -4.39 10.36
CA TYR A 82 1.19 -5.46 9.71
C TYR A 82 2.16 -6.58 9.33
N ALA A 83 1.74 -7.82 9.50
CA ALA A 83 2.50 -8.99 9.10
C ALA A 83 1.58 -9.88 8.27
N GLU A 84 2.03 -10.18 7.06
CA GLU A 84 1.33 -10.96 6.04
C GLU A 84 2.26 -12.03 5.48
#